data_AF-A0A292QV77-F1
#
_entry.id   AF-A0A292QV77-F1
#
_cell.length_a   1.000
_cell.length_b   1.000
_cell.length_c   1.000
_cell.angle_alpha   90.00
_cell.angle_beta   90.00
_cell.angle_gamma   90.00
#
_symmetry.space_group_name_H-M   'P 1'
#
loop_
_entity.id
_entity.type
_entity.pdbx_description
1 polymer ?
#
loop_
_entity_poly.entity_id
_entity_poly.type
_entity_poly.pdbx_seq_one_letter_code
_entity_poly.pdbx_strand_id
1 'polypeptide(L)'
;MNINAGNRQQLVFNGYDVMPLKGIYMQGLVSPAELQIFKEMKSISAKEGFDLFVNHNNHSITTKQNTKIQKDNKLSIWAQDNKAFIKNKIGKVLLWNSKEPVFNNIAPFNDYKIDAGRYIPRGGNYYLGYKPGGEKWLLINSMSITDEKSFEMFGDTPTKKHLCELFDVKPENIYVINEFTSDLDEYVRPIRFPYILVNDYSASLKNIEKMRNKFIDSAETYEKLKSYITSQMKNENENPFCESCDERCQKLKQFGFKPIKIAGKYADDINFMNALAFENSNGKLLYITNSTKHSTPDLEYLETLFEKDLRGHIENIADIYFVSGGKREEAQEFFSRGFAKGNVIMDVLANRLGGIHCMCSEIPNFDIFTTSSSK
;
A
#
# COMPACT_ATOMS: atom_id res chain seq x y z
N MET A 1 43.79 -1.97 14.01
CA MET A 1 43.76 -2.87 12.84
C MET A 1 42.31 -2.94 12.40
N ASN A 2 41.99 -2.34 11.24
CA ASN A 2 40.66 -2.22 10.66
C ASN A 2 40.18 -3.57 10.12
N ILE A 3 38.91 -3.93 10.36
CA ILE A 3 38.16 -4.83 9.48
C ILE A 3 36.79 -4.20 9.22
N ASN A 4 36.50 -4.04 7.93
CA ASN A 4 35.42 -3.30 7.30
C ASN A 4 34.08 -4.04 7.26
N ALA A 5 33.04 -3.27 6.89
CA ALA A 5 31.61 -3.55 6.74
C ALA A 5 31.21 -4.68 5.75
N GLY A 6 29.98 -5.19 5.92
CA GLY A 6 29.27 -5.98 4.90
C GLY A 6 27.89 -6.53 5.34
N ASN A 7 26.81 -5.89 4.86
CA ASN A 7 25.43 -6.36 4.64
C ASN A 7 24.65 -7.06 5.79
N ARG A 8 23.77 -6.30 6.46
CA ARG A 8 22.68 -6.82 7.32
C ARG A 8 21.33 -6.64 6.63
N GLN A 9 20.73 -7.77 6.28
CA GLN A 9 19.53 -7.89 5.46
C GLN A 9 18.25 -7.48 6.21
N GLN A 10 17.27 -7.05 5.43
CA GLN A 10 16.18 -6.17 5.80
C GLN A 10 14.88 -6.99 5.78
N LEU A 11 14.13 -6.95 6.89
CA LEU A 11 12.81 -7.54 7.06
C LEU A 11 11.76 -6.51 6.66
N VAL A 12 10.76 -6.86 5.86
CA VAL A 12 9.72 -5.91 5.41
C VAL A 12 8.32 -6.64 5.33
N PHE A 13 7.08 -6.06 5.24
CA PHE A 13 5.73 -6.72 5.45
C PHE A 13 4.46 -6.13 4.75
N ASN A 14 3.38 -6.93 4.40
CA ASN A 14 2.15 -6.83 3.54
C ASN A 14 1.22 -5.58 3.43
N GLY A 15 0.41 -5.59 2.34
CA GLY A 15 -1.02 -5.20 2.31
C GLY A 15 -1.97 -6.42 2.44
N TYR A 16 -3.22 -6.20 2.83
CA TYR A 16 -4.25 -7.26 2.90
C TYR A 16 -5.20 -7.22 1.69
N ASP A 17 -5.79 -8.36 1.31
CA ASP A 17 -7.06 -8.31 0.55
C ASP A 17 -8.16 -7.72 1.43
N VAL A 18 -9.23 -7.27 0.79
CA VAL A 18 -10.40 -6.71 1.44
C VAL A 18 -10.95 -7.69 2.48
N MET A 19 -10.82 -7.30 3.74
CA MET A 19 -11.39 -7.99 4.88
C MET A 19 -11.83 -6.99 5.94
N PRO A 20 -12.77 -7.35 6.82
CA PRO A 20 -13.08 -6.52 7.96
C PRO A 20 -11.83 -6.26 8.80
N LEU A 21 -11.57 -4.99 9.13
CA LEU A 21 -10.45 -4.60 9.97
C LEU A 21 -10.89 -4.41 11.42
N LYS A 22 -10.03 -4.80 12.36
CA LYS A 22 -10.07 -4.32 13.74
C LYS A 22 -9.64 -2.85 13.78
N GLY A 23 -8.63 -2.50 12.98
CA GLY A 23 -8.14 -1.13 12.88
C GLY A 23 -7.01 -0.98 11.89
N ILE A 24 -6.39 0.20 11.92
CA ILE A 24 -5.26 0.59 11.08
C ILE A 24 -4.17 1.12 11.99
N TYR A 25 -2.94 0.62 11.82
CA TYR A 25 -1.76 1.16 12.47
C TYR A 25 -1.03 2.11 11.52
N MET A 26 -0.89 3.37 11.90
CA MET A 26 -0.23 4.41 11.12
C MET A 26 1.05 4.88 11.81
N GLN A 27 2.10 5.17 11.05
CA GLN A 27 3.36 5.67 11.62
C GLN A 27 4.10 6.71 10.76
N GLY A 28 5.08 7.37 11.39
CA GLY A 28 6.11 8.19 10.72
C GLY A 28 5.66 9.52 10.15
N LEU A 29 4.62 10.07 10.77
CA LEU A 29 4.26 11.48 10.65
C LEU A 29 5.24 12.28 11.50
N VAL A 30 6.25 12.85 10.85
CA VAL A 30 7.38 13.52 11.51
C VAL A 30 7.35 15.03 11.31
N SER A 31 6.46 15.54 10.47
CA SER A 31 6.27 16.99 10.24
C SER A 31 4.87 17.47 10.65
N PRO A 32 4.70 18.76 11.03
CA PRO A 32 3.39 19.36 11.25
C PRO A 32 2.44 19.26 10.04
N ALA A 33 2.98 19.26 8.82
CA ALA A 33 2.21 19.09 7.59
C ALA A 33 1.64 17.67 7.48
N GLU A 34 2.47 16.66 7.77
CA GLU A 34 2.05 15.24 7.77
C GLU A 34 0.98 14.95 8.84
N LEU A 35 0.93 15.71 9.95
CA LEU A 35 -0.16 15.57 10.93
C LEU A 35 -1.55 15.89 10.35
N GLN A 36 -1.65 16.60 9.24
CA GLN A 36 -2.93 16.81 8.56
C GLN A 36 -3.45 15.52 7.92
N ILE A 37 -2.56 14.67 7.39
CA ILE A 37 -2.91 13.33 6.89
C ILE A 37 -3.54 12.51 8.02
N PHE A 38 -2.97 12.58 9.24
CA PHE A 38 -3.58 11.92 10.40
C PHE A 38 -4.96 12.47 10.74
N LYS A 39 -5.17 13.79 10.70
CA LYS A 39 -6.48 14.37 11.00
C LYS A 39 -7.54 13.89 10.00
N GLU A 40 -7.21 13.80 8.72
CA GLU A 40 -8.08 13.24 7.69
C GLU A 40 -8.37 11.76 7.98
N MET A 41 -7.35 10.95 8.22
CA MET A 41 -7.52 9.53 8.56
C MET A 41 -8.36 9.31 9.82
N LYS A 42 -8.19 10.15 10.84
CA LYS A 42 -9.00 10.11 12.06
C LYS A 42 -10.45 10.49 11.81
N SER A 43 -10.71 11.43 10.91
CA SER A 43 -12.08 11.77 10.50
C SER A 43 -12.73 10.60 9.76
N ILE A 44 -11.99 9.94 8.88
CA ILE A 44 -12.45 8.76 8.16
C ILE A 44 -12.71 7.62 9.15
N SER A 45 -11.79 7.38 10.09
CA SER A 45 -11.93 6.32 11.10
C SER A 45 -13.16 6.52 11.99
N ALA A 46 -13.43 7.77 12.40
CA ALA A 46 -14.62 8.11 13.18
C ALA A 46 -15.93 7.93 12.38
N LYS A 47 -15.90 8.22 11.07
CA LYS A 47 -17.07 8.06 10.19
C LYS A 47 -17.35 6.58 9.88
N GLU A 48 -16.32 5.80 9.61
CA GLU A 48 -16.42 4.41 9.14
C GLU A 48 -16.35 3.36 10.25
N GLY A 49 -16.00 3.76 11.48
CA GLY A 49 -16.05 2.91 12.65
C GLY A 49 -14.92 1.88 12.75
N PHE A 50 -13.69 2.24 12.37
CA PHE A 50 -12.49 1.44 12.60
C PHE A 50 -11.53 2.12 13.58
N ASP A 51 -10.75 1.34 14.32
CA ASP A 51 -9.75 1.88 15.24
C ASP A 51 -8.54 2.42 14.46
N LEU A 52 -8.08 3.64 14.79
CA LEU A 52 -6.85 4.20 14.23
C LEU A 52 -5.78 4.28 15.34
N PHE A 53 -4.75 3.44 15.22
CA PHE A 53 -3.60 3.43 16.11
C PHE A 53 -2.49 4.23 15.47
N VAL A 54 -1.94 5.22 16.19
CA VAL A 54 -0.86 6.05 15.65
C VAL A 54 0.37 5.96 16.53
N ASN A 55 1.49 5.62 15.92
CA ASN A 55 2.80 5.75 16.52
C ASN A 55 3.46 7.04 16.04
N HIS A 56 3.56 8.01 16.95
CA HIS A 56 4.29 9.23 16.75
C HIS A 56 5.41 9.29 17.79
N ASN A 57 6.65 9.05 17.37
CA ASN A 57 7.85 9.12 18.22
C ASN A 57 7.76 8.26 19.50
N ASN A 58 7.25 7.03 19.40
CA ASN A 58 7.04 6.12 20.54
C ASN A 58 6.04 6.60 21.61
N HIS A 59 5.20 7.59 21.28
CA HIS A 59 4.07 8.02 22.10
C HIS A 59 2.74 7.67 21.43
N SER A 60 1.81 7.11 22.21
CA SER A 60 0.42 6.97 21.80
C SER A 60 -0.23 8.35 21.86
N ILE A 61 -0.58 8.92 20.70
CA ILE A 61 -1.38 10.15 20.67
C ILE A 61 -2.83 9.74 20.91
N THR A 62 -3.26 9.86 22.16
CA THR A 62 -4.67 10.10 22.46
C THR A 62 -4.90 11.60 22.54
N THR A 63 -6.08 12.03 22.12
CA THR A 63 -6.50 13.38 21.66
C THR A 63 -6.35 14.56 22.63
N LYS A 64 -5.62 14.45 23.73
CA LYS A 64 -5.56 15.48 24.79
C LYS A 64 -4.22 16.20 24.96
N GLN A 65 -3.18 15.84 24.22
CA GLN A 65 -1.86 16.46 24.42
C GLN A 65 -1.36 17.20 23.19
N ASN A 66 -1.20 18.52 23.33
CA ASN A 66 -0.32 19.33 22.50
C ASN A 66 1.13 19.03 22.93
N THR A 67 1.67 17.90 22.50
CA THR A 67 3.08 17.57 22.75
C THR A 67 3.95 18.18 21.67
N LYS A 68 5.00 18.91 22.08
CA LYS A 68 6.07 19.37 21.21
C LYS A 68 6.65 18.17 20.46
N ILE A 69 6.58 18.23 19.13
CA ILE A 69 7.07 17.20 18.22
C ILE A 69 8.60 17.14 18.33
N GLN A 70 9.15 16.04 18.86
CA GLN A 70 10.59 15.74 18.70
C GLN A 70 10.74 14.79 17.53
N LYS A 71 11.55 15.18 16.54
CA LYS A 71 11.84 14.34 15.37
C LYS A 71 12.64 13.11 15.82
N ASP A 72 12.04 11.92 15.86
CA ASP A 72 12.78 10.67 16.00
C ASP A 72 13.21 10.17 14.62
N ASN A 73 14.49 10.34 14.29
CA ASN A 73 15.06 9.91 13.02
C ASN A 73 15.17 8.37 12.90
N LYS A 74 14.77 7.59 13.92
CA LYS A 74 14.89 6.13 13.93
C LYS A 74 13.61 5.39 13.52
N LEU A 75 12.46 6.08 13.43
CA LEU A 75 11.19 5.46 13.04
C LEU A 75 10.96 5.66 11.54
N SER A 76 10.79 4.57 10.79
CA SER A 76 10.44 4.68 9.36
C SER A 76 9.02 5.21 9.19
N ILE A 77 8.72 5.83 8.05
CA ILE A 77 7.33 6.16 7.67
C ILE A 77 6.56 4.96 7.14
N TRP A 78 7.26 3.94 6.67
CA TRP A 78 6.61 2.84 5.98
C TRP A 78 6.06 1.82 6.99
N ALA A 79 4.97 2.15 7.70
CA ALA A 79 4.35 1.26 8.69
C ALA A 79 4.00 -0.08 8.07
N GLN A 80 3.47 -0.03 6.85
CA GLN A 80 3.10 -1.16 6.01
C GLN A 80 4.31 -2.06 5.87
N ASP A 81 5.32 -1.62 5.12
CA ASP A 81 6.60 -2.29 4.98
C ASP A 81 7.24 -2.77 6.28
N ASN A 82 7.03 -2.19 7.46
CA ASN A 82 7.75 -2.62 8.66
C ASN A 82 6.96 -3.50 9.64
N LYS A 83 5.64 -3.62 9.50
CA LYS A 83 4.79 -4.20 10.56
C LYS A 83 3.56 -4.92 10.07
N ALA A 84 3.27 -6.01 10.77
CA ALA A 84 2.53 -7.12 10.21
C ALA A 84 1.52 -7.83 11.09
N PHE A 85 0.22 -7.70 10.85
CA PHE A 85 -0.75 -8.33 11.75
C PHE A 85 -1.31 -9.62 11.17
N ILE A 86 -0.60 -10.74 11.28
CA ILE A 86 -1.03 -12.03 10.68
C ILE A 86 -1.66 -12.98 11.70
N LYS A 87 -2.33 -14.03 11.21
CA LYS A 87 -2.74 -15.19 12.00
C LYS A 87 -2.23 -16.45 11.32
N ASN A 88 -1.42 -17.22 12.02
CA ASN A 88 -0.88 -18.49 11.54
C ASN A 88 -1.08 -19.60 12.60
N LYS A 89 -0.39 -20.73 12.44
CA LYS A 89 -0.53 -21.91 13.33
C LYS A 89 -0.22 -21.62 14.80
N ILE A 90 0.58 -20.60 15.11
CA ILE A 90 0.95 -20.24 16.49
C ILE A 90 0.05 -19.16 17.12
N GLY A 91 -0.95 -18.68 16.38
CA GLY A 91 -1.93 -17.68 16.82
C GLY A 91 -1.85 -16.36 16.05
N LYS A 92 -2.26 -15.26 16.70
CA LYS A 92 -2.08 -13.89 16.21
C LYS A 92 -0.61 -13.50 16.37
N VAL A 93 0.03 -13.03 15.30
CA VAL A 93 1.45 -12.68 15.27
C VAL A 93 1.61 -11.27 14.70
N LEU A 94 2.38 -10.44 15.40
CA LEU A 94 2.87 -9.17 14.91
C LEU A 94 4.28 -9.38 14.38
N LEU A 95 4.44 -9.51 13.07
CA LEU A 95 5.78 -9.47 12.48
C LEU A 95 6.32 -8.04 12.53
N TRP A 96 7.58 -7.90 12.88
CA TRP A 96 8.19 -6.61 13.21
C TRP A 96 9.58 -6.50 12.60
N ASN A 97 9.85 -5.41 11.86
CA ASN A 97 11.19 -5.15 11.38
C ASN A 97 12.14 -4.88 12.57
N SER A 98 13.07 -5.80 12.82
CA SER A 98 14.05 -5.71 13.92
C SER A 98 14.92 -4.45 13.91
N LYS A 99 14.98 -3.71 12.80
CA LYS A 99 15.67 -2.42 12.71
C LYS A 99 14.88 -1.26 13.33
N GLU A 100 13.58 -1.42 13.55
CA GLU A 100 12.76 -0.41 14.20
C GLU A 100 12.71 -0.61 15.72
N PRO A 101 12.79 0.47 16.52
CA PRO A 101 12.69 0.37 17.98
C PRO A 101 11.32 -0.19 18.37
N VAL A 102 11.32 -1.24 19.21
CA VAL A 102 10.10 -1.87 19.70
C VAL A 102 9.26 -0.82 20.44
N PHE A 103 8.00 -0.67 20.01
CA PHE A 103 7.09 0.31 20.59
C PHE A 103 6.65 -0.13 21.99
N ASN A 104 6.94 0.68 23.01
CA ASN A 104 6.71 0.32 24.42
C ASN A 104 5.24 0.34 24.88
N ASN A 105 4.28 0.69 24.00
CA ASN A 105 2.86 0.80 24.36
C ASN A 105 1.99 -0.20 23.58
N ILE A 106 2.22 -1.49 23.85
CA ILE A 106 1.66 -2.64 23.12
C ILE A 106 0.24 -3.02 23.57
N ALA A 107 -0.38 -2.27 24.50
CA ALA A 107 -1.62 -2.70 25.15
C ALA A 107 -2.74 -3.18 24.18
N PRO A 108 -3.00 -2.50 23.03
CA PRO A 108 -3.99 -2.96 22.05
C PRO A 108 -3.60 -4.24 21.28
N PHE A 109 -2.32 -4.62 21.33
CA PHE A 109 -1.71 -5.75 20.62
C PHE A 109 -1.12 -6.80 21.57
N ASN A 110 -1.47 -6.77 22.86
CA ASN A 110 -0.98 -7.74 23.85
C ASN A 110 -1.37 -9.19 23.52
N ASP A 111 -2.39 -9.40 22.69
CA ASP A 111 -2.81 -10.71 22.20
C ASP A 111 -1.98 -11.21 21.01
N TYR A 112 -1.07 -10.39 20.47
CA TYR A 112 -0.16 -10.75 19.38
C TYR A 112 1.19 -11.19 19.92
N LYS A 113 1.69 -12.33 19.43
CA LYS A 113 3.10 -12.69 19.60
C LYS A 113 3.94 -11.83 18.68
N ILE A 114 4.95 -11.14 19.21
CA ILE A 114 5.87 -10.36 18.39
C ILE A 114 6.89 -11.31 17.77
N ASP A 115 6.97 -11.34 16.45
CA ASP A 115 8.03 -12.00 15.71
C ASP A 115 8.92 -10.94 15.06
N ALA A 116 10.05 -10.67 15.69
CA ALA A 116 11.11 -9.80 15.16
C ALA A 116 12.17 -10.60 14.37
N GLY A 117 11.88 -11.86 14.02
CA GLY A 117 12.72 -12.84 13.34
C GLY A 117 12.58 -12.87 11.80
N ARG A 118 13.45 -13.65 11.13
CA ARG A 118 13.95 -13.45 9.75
C ARG A 118 12.97 -13.76 8.58
N TYR A 119 13.25 -13.12 7.43
CA TYR A 119 12.69 -13.33 6.08
C TYR A 119 11.23 -12.91 5.81
N ILE A 120 10.85 -11.70 6.20
CA ILE A 120 9.52 -11.16 5.89
C ILE A 120 9.62 -10.32 4.59
N PRO A 121 8.81 -10.59 3.54
CA PRO A 121 8.79 -9.85 2.26
C PRO A 121 8.32 -8.40 2.42
N ARG A 122 8.79 -7.42 1.62
CA ARG A 122 8.26 -6.04 1.74
C ARG A 122 6.79 -5.91 1.49
N GLY A 123 6.12 -5.02 2.20
CA GLY A 123 4.68 -4.92 2.14
C GLY A 123 4.10 -4.51 0.87
N GLY A 124 4.71 -3.47 0.33
CA GLY A 124 4.35 -3.03 -0.98
C GLY A 124 4.43 -4.20 -1.96
N ASN A 125 5.20 -5.25 -1.68
CA ASN A 125 5.39 -6.40 -2.56
C ASN A 125 4.46 -7.60 -2.38
N TYR A 126 3.43 -7.55 -1.53
CA TYR A 126 2.52 -8.69 -1.44
C TYR A 126 1.18 -8.39 -0.78
N TYR A 127 0.26 -9.30 -1.07
CA TYR A 127 -1.09 -9.34 -0.54
C TYR A 127 -1.42 -10.69 0.06
N LEU A 128 -2.04 -10.69 1.23
CA LEU A 128 -2.61 -11.88 1.86
C LEU A 128 -4.13 -11.77 1.88
N GLY A 129 -4.81 -12.81 1.40
CA GLY A 129 -6.27 -12.88 1.42
C GLY A 129 -6.79 -14.29 1.61
N TYR A 130 -8.11 -14.43 1.47
CA TYR A 130 -8.83 -15.69 1.64
C TYR A 130 -9.68 -15.96 0.41
N LYS A 131 -9.73 -17.22 -0.04
CA LYS A 131 -10.68 -17.69 -1.04
C LYS A 131 -12.07 -17.90 -0.41
N PRO A 132 -13.14 -17.96 -1.23
CA PRO A 132 -14.42 -18.52 -0.80
C PRO A 132 -14.19 -19.93 -0.27
N GLY A 133 -14.42 -20.15 1.04
CA GLY A 133 -14.08 -21.38 1.75
C GLY A 133 -12.98 -21.24 2.82
N GLY A 134 -12.37 -20.06 2.96
CA GLY A 134 -11.44 -19.75 4.04
C GLY A 134 -10.01 -20.20 3.81
N GLU A 135 -9.69 -20.73 2.64
CA GLU A 135 -8.32 -21.06 2.26
C GLU A 135 -7.52 -19.79 1.98
N LYS A 136 -6.38 -19.62 2.63
CA LYS A 136 -5.50 -18.47 2.41
C LYS A 136 -4.79 -18.53 1.06
N TRP A 137 -4.54 -17.35 0.50
CA TRP A 137 -3.67 -17.15 -0.64
C TRP A 137 -2.71 -16.00 -0.39
N LEU A 138 -1.56 -16.05 -1.07
CA LEU A 138 -0.51 -15.05 -1.03
C LEU A 138 -0.18 -14.64 -2.46
N LEU A 139 -0.34 -13.36 -2.80
CA LEU A 139 0.16 -12.77 -4.04
C LEU A 139 1.43 -12.00 -3.72
N ILE A 140 2.56 -12.31 -4.36
CA ILE A 140 3.87 -11.73 -4.01
C ILE A 140 4.67 -11.35 -5.25
N ASN A 141 5.45 -10.28 -5.13
CA ASN A 141 6.42 -9.88 -6.15
C ASN A 141 7.60 -10.86 -6.19
N SER A 142 8.07 -11.25 -7.37
CA SER A 142 9.21 -12.15 -7.53
C SER A 142 10.50 -11.61 -6.93
N MET A 143 10.65 -10.28 -6.79
CA MET A 143 11.78 -9.70 -6.05
C MET A 143 11.82 -10.07 -4.57
N SER A 144 10.69 -10.49 -4.01
CA SER A 144 10.54 -10.74 -2.58
C SER A 144 10.43 -12.23 -2.23
N ILE A 145 10.78 -13.11 -3.18
CA ILE A 145 10.85 -14.56 -3.00
C ILE A 145 12.07 -15.12 -3.75
N THR A 146 12.75 -16.10 -3.18
CA THR A 146 13.94 -16.71 -3.80
C THR A 146 13.91 -18.24 -3.75
N ASP A 147 14.84 -18.88 -4.44
CA ASP A 147 15.03 -20.33 -4.42
C ASP A 147 15.90 -20.78 -3.21
N GLU A 148 15.90 -22.08 -2.90
CA GLU A 148 16.62 -22.61 -1.74
C GLU A 148 18.13 -22.38 -1.79
N LYS A 149 18.73 -22.46 -2.99
CA LYS A 149 20.18 -22.27 -3.17
C LYS A 149 20.57 -20.81 -2.96
N SER A 150 19.79 -19.88 -3.51
CA SER A 150 19.97 -18.44 -3.30
C SER A 150 19.76 -18.06 -1.83
N PHE A 151 18.79 -18.69 -1.16
CA PHE A 151 18.58 -18.52 0.27
C PHE A 151 19.78 -18.99 1.10
N GLU A 152 20.30 -20.19 0.83
CA GLU A 152 21.48 -20.73 1.52
C GLU A 152 22.71 -19.84 1.33
N MET A 153 22.85 -19.23 0.15
CA MET A 153 23.99 -18.38 -0.19
C MET A 153 23.89 -16.97 0.41
N PHE A 154 22.72 -16.34 0.33
CA PHE A 154 22.55 -14.93 0.68
C PHE A 154 21.79 -14.73 1.98
N GLY A 155 20.71 -15.47 2.21
CA GLY A 155 19.97 -15.40 3.46
C GLY A 155 19.25 -14.08 3.73
N ASP A 156 18.81 -13.32 2.71
CA ASP A 156 17.92 -12.15 2.85
C ASP A 156 16.46 -12.45 2.55
N THR A 157 16.23 -13.16 1.45
CA THR A 157 14.93 -13.19 0.78
C THR A 157 14.25 -14.52 1.09
N PRO A 158 12.97 -14.57 1.53
CA PRO A 158 12.33 -15.83 1.89
C PRO A 158 12.19 -16.77 0.69
N THR A 159 12.27 -18.07 0.95
CA THR A 159 11.83 -19.09 -0.02
C THR A 159 10.33 -19.34 0.10
N LYS A 160 9.76 -20.01 -0.91
CA LYS A 160 8.37 -20.46 -0.88
C LYS A 160 8.02 -21.26 0.39
N LYS A 161 8.94 -22.11 0.87
CA LYS A 161 8.76 -22.88 2.11
C LYS A 161 8.61 -21.96 3.33
N HIS A 162 9.48 -20.96 3.46
CA HIS A 162 9.42 -19.99 4.55
C HIS A 162 8.09 -19.21 4.52
N LEU A 163 7.62 -18.81 3.33
CA LEU A 163 6.33 -18.12 3.18
C LEU A 163 5.14 -19.00 3.60
N CYS A 164 5.14 -20.28 3.23
CA CYS A 164 4.12 -21.23 3.65
C CYS A 164 4.05 -21.37 5.18
N GLU A 165 5.20 -21.44 5.84
CA GLU A 165 5.29 -21.54 7.31
C GLU A 165 4.83 -20.24 7.99
N LEU A 166 5.29 -19.10 7.47
CA LEU A 166 5.01 -17.78 8.03
C LEU A 166 3.53 -17.41 7.93
N PHE A 167 2.97 -17.48 6.73
CA PHE A 167 1.59 -17.04 6.45
C PHE A 167 0.56 -18.17 6.62
N ASP A 168 1.01 -19.41 6.81
CA ASP A 168 0.15 -20.60 6.86
C ASP A 168 -0.70 -20.71 5.58
N VAL A 169 -0.01 -20.57 4.44
CA VAL A 169 -0.54 -20.65 3.07
C VAL A 169 -0.03 -21.93 2.42
N LYS A 170 -0.86 -22.61 1.64
CA LYS A 170 -0.42 -23.79 0.89
C LYS A 170 0.49 -23.39 -0.28
N PRO A 171 1.49 -24.20 -0.65
CA PRO A 171 2.40 -23.89 -1.76
C PRO A 171 1.68 -23.51 -3.07
N GLU A 172 0.61 -24.20 -3.43
CA GLU A 172 -0.19 -23.94 -4.65
C GLU A 172 -0.94 -22.60 -4.64
N ASN A 173 -1.07 -21.96 -3.48
CA ASN A 173 -1.74 -20.66 -3.31
C ASN A 173 -0.77 -19.50 -3.09
N ILE A 174 0.52 -19.71 -3.40
CA ILE A 174 1.51 -18.64 -3.52
C ILE A 174 1.62 -18.27 -4.99
N TYR A 175 1.10 -17.11 -5.32
CA TYR A 175 1.00 -16.53 -6.65
C TYR A 175 2.08 -15.48 -6.83
N VAL A 176 2.93 -15.63 -7.85
CA VAL A 176 4.08 -14.74 -8.05
C VAL A 176 3.82 -13.84 -9.27
N ILE A 177 4.00 -12.54 -9.12
CA ILE A 177 3.97 -11.52 -10.19
C ILE A 177 5.36 -10.93 -10.35
N ASN A 178 5.80 -10.67 -11.58
CA ASN A 178 7.10 -10.04 -11.82
C ASN A 178 6.96 -8.53 -11.96
N GLU A 179 7.47 -7.78 -10.99
CA GLU A 179 7.43 -6.31 -11.01
C GLU A 179 8.70 -5.72 -10.39
N PHE A 180 9.78 -5.60 -11.17
CA PHE A 180 11.09 -5.23 -10.61
C PHE A 180 11.31 -3.72 -10.48
N THR A 181 10.35 -2.90 -10.91
CA THR A 181 10.56 -1.44 -11.01
C THR A 181 10.02 -0.67 -9.82
N SER A 182 9.00 -1.21 -9.13
CA SER A 182 8.52 -0.70 -7.86
C SER A 182 7.85 -1.79 -7.06
N ASP A 183 7.27 -1.40 -5.94
CA ASP A 183 6.48 -2.30 -5.13
C ASP A 183 5.15 -2.66 -5.81
N LEU A 184 4.70 -3.90 -5.58
CA LEU A 184 3.50 -4.48 -6.18
C LEU A 184 2.23 -3.64 -5.94
N ASP A 185 2.16 -2.95 -4.81
CA ASP A 185 1.03 -2.14 -4.35
C ASP A 185 0.84 -0.82 -5.11
N GLU A 186 1.79 -0.49 -5.99
CA GLU A 186 1.66 0.57 -6.97
C GLU A 186 0.98 0.10 -8.27
N TYR A 187 0.91 -1.21 -8.50
CA TYR A 187 0.47 -1.80 -9.77
C TYR A 187 -0.77 -2.65 -9.65
N VAL A 188 -0.99 -3.29 -8.49
CA VAL A 188 -2.19 -4.07 -8.24
C VAL A 188 -2.76 -3.80 -6.86
N ARG A 189 -4.08 -3.91 -6.75
CA ARG A 189 -4.81 -3.77 -5.48
C ARG A 189 -5.96 -4.77 -5.42
N PRO A 190 -5.86 -5.85 -4.63
CA PRO A 190 -6.99 -6.73 -4.37
C PRO A 190 -8.15 -5.93 -3.76
N ILE A 191 -9.36 -6.19 -4.26
CA ILE A 191 -10.58 -5.45 -3.94
C ILE A 191 -11.71 -6.45 -3.64
N ARG A 192 -11.37 -7.50 -2.88
CA ARG A 192 -12.14 -8.71 -2.58
C ARG A 192 -12.00 -9.77 -3.64
N PHE A 193 -11.40 -10.90 -3.27
CA PHE A 193 -11.33 -12.08 -4.14
C PHE A 193 -12.71 -12.44 -4.76
N PRO A 194 -12.77 -12.70 -6.08
CA PRO A 194 -11.64 -12.84 -6.99
C PRO A 194 -11.17 -11.52 -7.64
N TYR A 195 -11.76 -10.37 -7.31
CA TYR A 195 -11.49 -9.10 -8.00
C TYR A 195 -10.17 -8.46 -7.54
N ILE A 196 -9.41 -7.94 -8.51
CA ILE A 196 -8.14 -7.25 -8.29
C ILE A 196 -8.01 -6.11 -9.29
N LEU A 197 -7.71 -4.91 -8.82
CA LEU A 197 -7.37 -3.78 -9.69
C LEU A 197 -5.96 -3.99 -10.25
N VAL A 198 -5.77 -3.64 -11.50
CA VAL A 198 -4.47 -3.63 -12.19
C VAL A 198 -4.30 -2.29 -12.86
N ASN A 199 -3.20 -1.59 -12.55
CA ASN A 199 -2.88 -0.34 -13.23
C ASN A 199 -2.71 -0.58 -14.73
N ASP A 200 -3.40 0.23 -15.53
CA ASP A 200 -3.28 0.26 -16.98
C ASP A 200 -2.91 1.67 -17.43
N TYR A 201 -1.64 1.87 -17.80
CA TYR A 201 -1.17 3.14 -18.32
C TYR A 201 -1.85 3.56 -19.63
N SER A 202 -2.42 2.61 -20.40
CA SER A 202 -3.26 2.95 -21.56
C SER A 202 -4.58 3.60 -21.12
N ALA A 203 -5.14 3.17 -19.99
CA ALA A 203 -6.30 3.82 -19.38
C ALA A 203 -5.93 5.19 -18.80
N SER A 204 -4.75 5.31 -18.17
CA SER A 204 -4.21 6.61 -17.72
C SER A 204 -4.05 7.59 -18.87
N LEU A 205 -3.50 7.14 -20.01
CA LEU A 205 -3.34 7.96 -21.23
C LEU A 205 -4.70 8.49 -21.73
N LYS A 206 -5.71 7.62 -21.84
CA LYS A 206 -7.08 8.03 -22.22
C LYS A 206 -7.68 9.04 -21.23
N ASN A 207 -7.39 8.91 -19.94
CA ASN A 207 -7.90 9.84 -18.94
C ASN A 207 -7.21 11.21 -19.00
N ILE A 208 -5.90 11.28 -19.27
CA ILE A 208 -5.23 12.58 -19.47
C ILE A 208 -5.64 13.26 -20.79
N GLU A 209 -6.05 12.51 -21.81
CA GLU A 209 -6.67 13.08 -23.02
C GLU A 209 -8.04 13.73 -22.71
N LYS A 210 -8.87 13.07 -21.89
CA LYS A 210 -10.13 13.67 -21.39
C LYS A 210 -9.86 14.92 -20.55
N MET A 211 -8.81 14.89 -19.72
CA MET A 211 -8.36 16.05 -18.94
C MET A 211 -7.97 17.21 -19.86
N ARG A 212 -7.13 16.96 -20.87
CA ARG A 212 -6.72 17.97 -21.86
C ARG A 212 -7.90 18.61 -22.58
N ASN A 213 -8.88 17.80 -23.00
CA ASN A 213 -10.07 18.31 -23.69
C ASN A 213 -10.94 19.20 -22.79
N LYS A 214 -10.94 18.94 -21.49
CA LYS A 214 -11.69 19.73 -20.49
C LYS A 214 -10.94 20.98 -20.03
N PHE A 215 -9.61 20.90 -19.95
CA PHE A 215 -8.72 21.95 -19.47
C PHE A 215 -7.70 22.29 -20.56
N ILE A 216 -8.14 23.08 -21.55
CA ILE A 216 -7.36 23.39 -22.76
C ILE A 216 -6.05 24.12 -22.42
N ASP A 217 -6.05 24.92 -21.35
CA ASP A 217 -4.90 25.71 -20.90
C ASP A 217 -3.86 24.89 -20.11
N SER A 218 -4.14 23.61 -19.80
CA SER A 218 -3.25 22.72 -19.03
C SER A 218 -2.24 21.96 -19.91
N ALA A 219 -1.76 22.57 -20.99
CA ALA A 219 -0.89 21.90 -21.97
C ALA A 219 0.40 21.34 -21.36
N GLU A 220 1.05 22.09 -20.47
CA GLU A 220 2.28 21.66 -19.79
C GLU A 220 2.04 20.45 -18.88
N THR A 221 1.00 20.51 -18.04
CA THR A 221 0.60 19.40 -17.16
C THR A 221 0.33 18.14 -17.98
N TYR A 222 -0.42 18.28 -19.07
CA TYR A 222 -0.74 17.18 -19.97
C TYR A 222 0.53 16.56 -20.58
N GLU A 223 1.42 17.36 -21.17
CA GLU A 223 2.63 16.81 -21.81
C GLU A 223 3.56 16.13 -20.80
N LYS A 224 3.67 16.67 -19.57
CA LYS A 224 4.45 16.04 -18.51
C LYS A 224 3.86 14.68 -18.09
N LEU A 225 2.55 14.60 -17.87
CA LEU A 225 1.88 13.31 -17.57
C LEU A 225 1.99 12.33 -18.74
N LYS A 226 1.78 12.81 -19.97
CA LYS A 226 1.88 11.98 -21.18
C LYS A 226 3.29 11.40 -21.33
N SER A 227 4.32 12.21 -21.12
CA SER A 227 5.71 11.77 -21.18
C SER A 227 6.00 10.68 -20.15
N TYR A 228 5.58 10.87 -18.89
CA TYR A 228 5.72 9.87 -17.84
C TYR A 228 5.00 8.57 -18.20
N ILE A 229 3.71 8.64 -18.52
CA ILE A 229 2.87 7.48 -18.85
C ILE A 229 3.45 6.71 -20.04
N THR A 230 3.86 7.41 -21.10
CA THR A 230 4.46 6.77 -22.29
C THR A 230 5.78 6.07 -21.95
N SER A 231 6.61 6.69 -21.10
CA SER A 231 7.85 6.07 -20.62
C SER A 231 7.58 4.81 -19.80
N GLN A 232 6.56 4.82 -18.93
CA GLN A 232 6.20 3.66 -18.13
C GLN A 232 5.63 2.54 -19.00
N MET A 233 4.77 2.85 -19.97
CA MET A 233 4.28 1.86 -20.95
C MET A 233 5.43 1.23 -21.73
N LYS A 234 6.42 2.02 -22.15
CA LYS A 234 7.61 1.50 -22.83
C LYS A 234 8.37 0.55 -21.91
N ASN A 235 8.61 0.94 -20.67
CA ASN A 235 9.30 0.10 -19.70
C ASN A 235 8.55 -1.21 -19.41
N GLU A 236 7.23 -1.18 -19.21
CA GLU A 236 6.41 -2.38 -19.00
C GLU A 236 6.43 -3.34 -20.21
N ASN A 237 6.56 -2.83 -21.43
CA ASN A 237 6.53 -3.65 -22.65
C ASN A 237 7.91 -4.15 -23.11
N GLU A 238 8.99 -3.45 -22.74
CA GLU A 238 10.35 -3.75 -23.22
C GLU A 238 11.25 -4.37 -22.15
N ASN A 239 10.92 -4.23 -20.86
CA ASN A 239 11.73 -4.73 -19.76
C ASN A 239 11.40 -6.21 -19.46
N PRO A 240 12.32 -7.17 -19.70
CA PRO A 240 12.06 -8.60 -19.50
C PRO A 240 11.85 -8.99 -18.03
N PHE A 241 12.14 -8.10 -17.09
CA PHE A 241 11.93 -8.32 -15.66
C PHE A 241 10.57 -7.82 -15.17
N CYS A 242 9.76 -7.17 -16.01
CA CYS A 242 8.46 -6.65 -15.62
C CYS A 242 7.37 -7.28 -16.49
N GLU A 243 6.25 -7.64 -15.88
CA GLU A 243 5.06 -8.03 -16.63
C GLU A 243 4.34 -6.78 -17.15
N SER A 244 4.06 -6.74 -18.45
CA SER A 244 3.13 -5.77 -18.99
C SER A 244 1.75 -5.89 -18.33
N CYS A 245 0.94 -4.83 -18.37
CA CYS A 245 -0.43 -4.87 -17.86
C CYS A 245 -1.24 -6.08 -18.37
N ASP A 246 -1.07 -6.45 -19.65
CA ASP A 246 -1.75 -7.59 -20.27
C ASP A 246 -1.24 -8.94 -19.76
N GLU A 247 0.08 -9.14 -19.68
CA GLU A 247 0.68 -10.34 -19.13
C GLU A 247 0.29 -10.53 -17.66
N ARG A 248 0.36 -9.45 -16.87
CA ARG A 248 -0.07 -9.42 -15.46
C ARG A 248 -1.53 -9.84 -15.33
N CYS A 249 -2.42 -9.28 -16.17
CA CYS A 249 -3.83 -9.68 -16.20
C CYS A 249 -4.02 -11.16 -16.58
N GLN A 250 -3.29 -11.67 -17.57
CA GLN A 250 -3.38 -13.07 -17.97
C GLN A 250 -2.93 -14.01 -16.86
N LYS A 251 -1.83 -13.69 -16.19
CA LYS A 251 -1.30 -14.46 -15.06
C LYS A 251 -2.24 -14.46 -13.86
N LEU A 252 -2.79 -13.29 -13.51
CA LEU A 252 -3.82 -13.18 -12.47
C LEU A 252 -5.06 -14.03 -12.78
N LYS A 253 -5.51 -14.07 -14.05
CA LYS A 253 -6.61 -14.97 -14.47
C LYS A 253 -6.25 -16.44 -14.30
N GLN A 254 -5.02 -16.85 -14.61
CA GLN A 254 -4.55 -18.23 -14.37
C GLN A 254 -4.54 -18.59 -12.88
N PHE A 255 -4.31 -17.62 -12.00
CA PHE A 255 -4.40 -17.77 -10.54
C PHE A 255 -5.84 -17.75 -10.00
N GLY A 256 -6.84 -17.53 -10.87
CA GLY A 256 -8.26 -17.50 -10.50
C GLY A 256 -8.80 -16.12 -10.12
N PHE A 257 -8.02 -15.05 -10.30
CA PHE A 257 -8.50 -13.69 -10.12
C PHE A 257 -9.25 -13.16 -11.36
N LYS A 258 -10.05 -12.13 -11.13
CA LYS A 258 -10.73 -11.31 -12.14
C LYS A 258 -10.06 -9.92 -12.14
N PRO A 259 -9.00 -9.72 -12.95
CA PRO A 259 -8.34 -8.43 -13.01
C PRO A 259 -9.24 -7.38 -13.67
N ILE A 260 -9.25 -6.19 -13.07
CA ILE A 260 -9.93 -5.00 -13.55
C ILE A 260 -8.85 -3.97 -13.88
N LYS A 261 -8.70 -3.66 -15.16
CA LYS A 261 -7.78 -2.62 -15.60
C LYS A 261 -8.34 -1.25 -15.21
N ILE A 262 -7.52 -0.42 -14.59
CA ILE A 262 -7.92 0.91 -14.14
C ILE A 262 -6.79 1.91 -14.33
N ALA A 263 -7.14 3.17 -14.56
CA ALA A 263 -6.19 4.28 -14.59
C ALA A 263 -5.76 4.65 -13.15
N GLY A 264 -4.85 3.86 -12.58
CA GLY A 264 -4.44 3.97 -11.19
C GLY A 264 -3.26 4.91 -10.96
N LYS A 265 -2.32 5.00 -11.91
CA LYS A 265 -1.07 5.75 -11.75
C LYS A 265 -0.83 6.67 -12.95
N TYR A 266 -0.40 7.90 -12.66
CA TYR A 266 -0.18 8.95 -13.65
C TYR A 266 1.20 9.60 -13.56
N ALA A 267 1.80 9.59 -12.37
CA ALA A 267 3.14 10.07 -12.06
C ALA A 267 3.63 9.42 -10.76
N ASP A 268 4.90 9.61 -10.40
CA ASP A 268 5.44 9.14 -9.11
C ASP A 268 4.67 9.75 -7.92
N ASP A 269 4.09 10.94 -8.10
CA ASP A 269 3.31 11.64 -7.08
C ASP A 269 1.80 11.60 -7.29
N ILE A 270 1.33 10.78 -8.24
CA ILE A 270 -0.10 10.58 -8.51
C ILE A 270 -0.34 9.07 -8.70
N ASN A 271 -0.66 8.41 -7.60
CA ASN A 271 -0.89 6.98 -7.55
C ASN A 271 -2.12 6.66 -6.67
N PHE A 272 -3.21 6.25 -7.30
CA PHE A 272 -4.45 5.82 -6.67
C PHE A 272 -4.49 4.32 -6.31
N MET A 273 -3.53 3.52 -6.78
CA MET A 273 -3.40 2.08 -6.46
C MET A 273 -2.82 1.85 -5.07
N ASN A 274 -1.94 2.76 -4.63
CA ASN A 274 -1.42 2.80 -3.28
C ASN A 274 -2.53 3.25 -2.32
N ALA A 275 -3.35 2.29 -1.90
CA ALA A 275 -4.60 2.53 -1.20
C ALA A 275 -4.84 1.50 -0.10
N LEU A 276 -5.63 1.85 0.90
CA LEU A 276 -6.21 0.89 1.83
C LEU A 276 -7.54 0.42 1.25
N ALA A 277 -7.74 -0.89 1.17
CA ALA A 277 -8.97 -1.49 0.65
C ALA A 277 -9.48 -2.52 1.66
N PHE A 278 -10.64 -2.26 2.27
CA PHE A 278 -11.19 -3.14 3.31
C PHE A 278 -12.72 -3.08 3.40
N GLU A 279 -13.31 -4.03 4.10
CA GLU A 279 -14.75 -4.06 4.34
C GLU A 279 -15.10 -3.29 5.61
N ASN A 280 -16.07 -2.38 5.52
CA ASN A 280 -16.66 -1.77 6.70
C ASN A 280 -17.60 -2.73 7.44
N SER A 281 -18.15 -2.29 8.57
CA SER A 281 -19.09 -3.06 9.38
C SER A 281 -20.36 -3.50 8.63
N ASN A 282 -20.69 -2.86 7.51
CA ASN A 282 -21.82 -3.21 6.65
C ASN A 282 -21.44 -4.16 5.50
N GLY A 283 -20.19 -4.65 5.45
CA GLY A 283 -19.70 -5.53 4.38
C GLY A 283 -19.54 -4.84 3.03
N LYS A 284 -19.41 -3.51 3.03
CA LYS A 284 -19.15 -2.71 1.82
C LYS A 284 -17.66 -2.35 1.72
N LEU A 285 -17.15 -2.26 0.50
CA LEU A 285 -15.78 -1.85 0.23
C LEU A 285 -15.58 -0.37 0.60
N LEU A 286 -14.59 -0.11 1.45
CA LEU A 286 -13.98 1.19 1.65
C LEU A 286 -12.65 1.24 0.93
N TYR A 287 -12.42 2.33 0.19
CA TYR A 287 -11.19 2.56 -0.54
C TYR A 287 -10.60 3.90 -0.12
N ILE A 288 -9.45 3.90 0.55
CA ILE A 288 -8.77 5.12 0.99
C ILE A 288 -7.47 5.26 0.21
N THR A 289 -7.33 6.31 -0.57
CA THR A 289 -6.21 6.49 -1.51
C THR A 289 -5.64 7.91 -1.46
N ASN A 290 -4.57 8.15 -2.22
CA ASN A 290 -3.87 9.42 -2.29
C ASN A 290 -4.69 10.44 -3.11
N SER A 291 -4.71 11.69 -2.65
CA SER A 291 -5.42 12.78 -3.31
C SER A 291 -4.50 13.61 -4.22
N THR A 292 -5.07 14.17 -5.28
CA THR A 292 -4.52 15.29 -6.06
C THR A 292 -5.18 16.64 -5.72
N LYS A 293 -6.17 16.64 -4.82
CA LYS A 293 -6.83 17.84 -4.28
C LYS A 293 -5.83 18.88 -3.80
N HIS A 294 -6.06 20.15 -4.11
CA HIS A 294 -5.18 21.28 -3.87
C HIS A 294 -3.97 21.41 -4.81
N SER A 295 -3.92 20.63 -5.89
CA SER A 295 -2.94 20.86 -6.97
C SER A 295 -3.46 21.93 -7.94
N THR A 296 -4.32 21.51 -8.85
CA THR A 296 -4.89 22.31 -9.92
C THR A 296 -6.19 21.61 -10.38
N PRO A 297 -7.22 22.33 -10.85
CA PRO A 297 -8.52 21.73 -11.21
C PRO A 297 -8.43 20.58 -12.22
N ASP A 298 -7.43 20.59 -13.09
CA ASP A 298 -7.12 19.53 -14.04
C ASP A 298 -6.64 18.23 -13.37
N LEU A 299 -5.76 18.32 -12.36
CA LEU A 299 -5.31 17.16 -11.60
C LEU A 299 -6.39 16.64 -10.66
N GLU A 300 -7.20 17.51 -10.06
CA GLU A 300 -8.37 17.09 -9.25
C GLU A 300 -9.39 16.32 -10.08
N TYR A 301 -9.51 16.64 -11.37
CA TYR A 301 -10.39 15.90 -12.27
C TYR A 301 -9.97 14.44 -12.46
N LEU A 302 -8.69 14.08 -12.23
CA LEU A 302 -8.26 12.70 -12.25
C LEU A 302 -8.90 11.88 -11.13
N GLU A 303 -9.14 12.46 -9.94
CA GLU A 303 -9.89 11.79 -8.86
C GLU A 303 -11.32 11.47 -9.29
N THR A 304 -11.98 12.43 -9.97
CA THR A 304 -13.34 12.24 -10.50
C THR A 304 -13.39 11.11 -11.53
N LEU A 305 -12.39 11.06 -12.41
CA LEU A 305 -12.28 10.00 -13.41
C LEU A 305 -12.04 8.64 -12.76
N PHE A 306 -11.14 8.56 -11.77
CA PHE A 306 -10.86 7.33 -11.04
C PHE A 306 -12.08 6.84 -10.26
N GLU A 307 -12.75 7.72 -9.51
CA GLU A 307 -13.96 7.37 -8.75
C GLU A 307 -15.05 6.82 -9.68
N LYS A 308 -15.29 7.50 -10.82
CA LYS A 308 -16.30 7.06 -11.78
C LYS A 308 -15.96 5.69 -12.36
N ASP A 309 -14.69 5.45 -12.70
CA ASP A 309 -14.23 4.20 -13.27
C ASP A 309 -14.36 3.05 -12.26
N LEU A 310 -13.88 3.29 -11.03
CA LEU A 310 -13.93 2.31 -9.94
C LEU A 310 -15.38 1.93 -9.57
N ARG A 311 -16.28 2.92 -9.45
CA ARG A 311 -17.71 2.67 -9.21
C ARG A 311 -18.41 2.02 -10.40
N GLY A 312 -17.90 2.20 -11.62
CA GLY A 312 -18.38 1.51 -12.82
C GLY A 312 -18.03 0.03 -12.85
N HIS A 313 -17.00 -0.38 -12.11
CA HIS A 313 -16.54 -1.77 -12.02
C HIS A 313 -17.00 -2.50 -10.74
N ILE A 314 -17.27 -1.78 -9.66
CA ILE A 314 -17.62 -2.36 -8.36
C ILE A 314 -18.87 -1.67 -7.80
N GLU A 315 -19.96 -2.43 -7.73
CA GLU A 315 -21.24 -1.91 -7.23
C GLU A 315 -21.28 -1.77 -5.70
N ASN A 316 -20.50 -2.59 -4.98
CA ASN A 316 -20.54 -2.67 -3.51
C ASN A 316 -19.50 -1.77 -2.81
N ILE A 317 -19.29 -0.55 -3.30
CA ILE A 317 -18.44 0.46 -2.66
C ILE A 317 -19.29 1.32 -1.73
N ALA A 318 -18.87 1.44 -0.47
CA ALA A 318 -19.41 2.43 0.45
C ALA A 318 -18.92 3.83 0.04
N ASP A 319 -17.62 4.08 0.23
CA ASP A 319 -17.01 5.37 -0.06
C ASP A 319 -15.58 5.20 -0.59
N ILE A 320 -15.16 6.20 -1.37
CA ILE A 320 -13.78 6.37 -1.84
C ILE A 320 -13.26 7.67 -1.21
N TYR A 321 -12.20 7.55 -0.42
CA TYR A 321 -11.60 8.68 0.28
C TYR A 321 -10.27 9.04 -0.38
N PHE A 322 -10.14 10.30 -0.79
CA PHE A 322 -8.88 10.86 -1.27
C PHE A 322 -8.26 11.67 -0.14
N VAL A 323 -7.15 11.18 0.40
CA VAL A 323 -6.42 11.80 1.52
C VAL A 323 -5.37 12.75 0.97
N SER A 324 -5.42 14.03 1.34
CA SER A 324 -4.55 15.09 0.81
C SER A 324 -3.46 15.53 1.78
N GLY A 325 -3.77 15.55 3.08
CA GLY A 325 -2.98 16.22 4.09
C GLY A 325 -3.00 17.76 3.96
N GLY A 326 -3.95 18.32 3.23
CA GLY A 326 -4.08 19.75 2.97
C GLY A 326 -3.00 20.32 2.05
N LYS A 327 -3.06 21.64 1.82
CA LYS A 327 -2.12 22.37 0.97
C LYS A 327 -0.73 22.41 1.62
N ARG A 328 0.32 22.27 0.81
CA ARG A 328 1.69 22.52 1.23
C ARG A 328 1.93 24.02 1.45
N GLU A 329 2.43 24.42 2.61
CA GLU A 329 2.99 25.75 2.81
C GLU A 329 4.38 25.79 2.13
N GLU A 330 4.60 26.79 1.26
CA GLU A 330 5.81 26.93 0.43
C GLU A 330 7.06 27.16 1.30
N ALA A 331 7.70 26.10 1.78
CA ALA A 331 8.99 26.20 2.46
C ALA A 331 9.74 24.86 2.45
N GLN A 332 10.29 24.49 1.28
CA GLN A 332 11.59 23.80 1.12
C GLN A 332 11.65 23.26 -0.31
N GLU A 333 12.62 23.75 -1.09
CA GLU A 333 13.02 23.11 -2.34
C GLU A 333 13.54 21.71 -2.03
N PHE A 334 12.67 20.72 -2.22
CA PHE A 334 13.10 19.34 -2.41
C PHE A 334 13.25 19.11 -3.91
N PHE A 335 14.20 18.27 -4.30
CA PHE A 335 14.36 17.79 -5.67
C PHE A 335 13.10 17.02 -6.10
N SER A 336 12.07 17.72 -6.58
CA SER A 336 10.79 17.08 -6.89
C SER A 336 10.93 16.22 -8.14
N ARG A 337 10.74 14.90 -8.00
CA ARG A 337 10.59 13.97 -9.13
C ARG A 337 9.23 14.11 -9.85
N GLY A 338 8.26 14.80 -9.23
CA GLY A 338 6.88 14.94 -9.70
C GLY A 338 6.38 16.38 -9.84
N PHE A 339 5.07 16.59 -9.68
CA PHE A 339 4.40 17.88 -9.60
C PHE A 339 4.52 18.55 -8.23
N ALA A 340 4.71 17.81 -7.13
CA ALA A 340 5.12 18.14 -5.73
C ALA A 340 4.74 19.50 -5.07
N LYS A 341 3.95 20.35 -5.74
CA LYS A 341 3.48 21.67 -5.31
C LYS A 341 1.99 21.68 -4.95
N GLY A 342 1.32 20.53 -4.97
CA GLY A 342 -0.10 20.41 -4.64
C GLY A 342 -0.35 20.28 -3.14
N ASN A 343 -0.38 19.05 -2.66
CA ASN A 343 -0.70 18.72 -1.28
C ASN A 343 0.41 17.90 -0.59
N VAL A 344 0.22 17.60 0.69
CA VAL A 344 1.20 16.87 1.50
C VAL A 344 1.35 15.41 1.03
N ILE A 345 0.28 14.71 0.67
CA ILE A 345 0.41 13.29 0.26
C ILE A 345 1.20 13.14 -1.05
N MET A 346 1.04 14.06 -1.99
CA MET A 346 1.79 14.05 -3.25
C MET A 346 3.28 14.29 -2.99
N ASP A 347 3.61 15.13 -2.01
CA ASP A 347 5.00 15.33 -1.58
C ASP A 347 5.59 14.06 -0.96
N VAL A 348 4.83 13.37 -0.10
CA VAL A 348 5.24 12.09 0.49
C VAL A 348 5.47 11.05 -0.60
N LEU A 349 4.58 10.95 -1.59
CA LEU A 349 4.75 10.06 -2.75
C LEU A 349 6.03 10.41 -3.54
N ALA A 350 6.20 11.68 -3.93
CA ALA A 350 7.32 12.14 -4.75
C ALA A 350 8.69 11.94 -4.08
N ASN A 351 8.78 12.25 -2.79
CA ASN A 351 10.04 12.47 -2.10
C ASN A 351 10.36 11.42 -1.04
N ARG A 352 9.35 10.69 -0.55
CA ARG A 352 9.51 9.60 0.42
C ARG A 352 9.16 8.23 -0.16
N LEU A 353 8.80 8.18 -1.46
CA LEU A 353 8.45 6.97 -2.19
C LEU A 353 7.40 6.13 -1.45
N GLY A 354 6.38 6.80 -0.91
CA GLY A 354 5.31 6.14 -0.20
C GLY A 354 4.03 6.96 -0.22
N GLY A 355 2.88 6.28 -0.14
CA GLY A 355 1.57 6.93 -0.04
C GLY A 355 0.81 6.50 1.21
N ILE A 356 -0.50 6.68 1.19
CA ILE A 356 -1.37 6.39 2.33
C ILE A 356 -1.29 4.93 2.76
N HIS A 357 -1.18 4.01 1.80
CA HIS A 357 -1.00 2.59 2.10
C HIS A 357 0.36 2.33 2.74
N CYS A 358 1.45 2.90 2.21
CA CYS A 358 2.79 2.70 2.79
C CYS A 358 2.87 3.16 4.25
N MET A 359 2.14 4.23 4.60
CA MET A 359 2.08 4.78 5.96
C MET A 359 1.26 3.94 6.95
N CYS A 360 0.52 2.94 6.46
CA CYS A 360 -0.50 2.22 7.22
C CYS A 360 -0.31 0.70 7.13
N SER A 361 -0.35 0.03 8.27
CA SER A 361 -0.46 -1.44 8.34
C SER A 361 -1.89 -1.80 8.78
N GLU A 362 -2.61 -2.55 7.96
CA GLU A 362 -3.95 -2.98 8.30
C GLU A 362 -3.93 -4.07 9.38
N ILE A 363 -4.89 -4.00 10.31
CA ILE A 363 -5.07 -4.99 11.38
C ILE A 363 -6.36 -5.76 11.10
N PRO A 364 -6.28 -6.96 10.50
CA PRO A 364 -7.45 -7.79 10.25
C PRO A 364 -8.25 -8.12 11.50
N ASN A 365 -9.57 -8.15 11.37
CA ASN A 365 -10.43 -8.79 12.37
C ASN A 365 -10.47 -10.31 12.13
N PHE A 366 -9.55 -11.02 12.78
CA PHE A 366 -9.43 -12.48 12.67
C PHE A 366 -10.59 -13.29 13.26
N ASP A 367 -11.46 -12.64 14.04
CA ASP A 367 -12.53 -13.31 14.79
C ASP A 367 -13.84 -13.39 13.96
N ILE A 368 -13.95 -12.62 12.87
CA ILE A 368 -15.10 -12.66 11.95
C ILE A 368 -15.08 -13.90 11.04
N PHE A 369 -13.91 -14.46 10.75
CA PHE A 369 -13.77 -15.65 9.89
C PHE A 369 -14.08 -16.97 10.59
N THR A 370 -14.22 -16.98 11.91
CA THR A 370 -14.57 -18.20 12.67
C THR A 370 -16.07 -18.47 12.74
N THR A 371 -16.92 -17.53 12.33
CA THR A 371 -18.39 -17.64 12.44
C THR A 371 -19.11 -17.95 11.13
N SER A 372 -18.43 -17.86 9.97
CA SER A 372 -19.03 -18.13 8.66
C SER A 372 -18.89 -19.58 8.18
N SER A 373 -18.16 -20.43 8.90
CA SER A 373 -18.03 -21.88 8.66
C SER A 373 -19.04 -22.73 9.43
N SER A 374 -20.03 -22.10 10.08
CA SER A 374 -21.14 -22.77 10.75
C SER A 374 -22.47 -22.15 10.36
N LYS A 375 -22.88 -22.35 9.10
CA LYS A 375 -24.27 -22.37 8.67
C LYS A 375 -24.44 -23.10 7.35
#